data_AF-A0AAU9UY98-F1
#
_entry.id   AF-A0AAU9UY98-F1
#
_cell.length_a   1.000
_cell.length_b   1.000
_cell.length_c   1.000
_cell.angle_alpha   90.00
_cell.angle_beta   90.00
_cell.angle_gamma   90.00
#
_symmetry.space_group_name_H-M   'P 1'
#
loop_
_entity.id
_entity.type
_entity.pdbx_description
1 polymer ?
#
loop_
_entity_poly.entity_id
_entity_poly.type
_entity_poly.pdbx_seq_one_letter_code
_entity_poly.pdbx_strand_id
1 'polypeptide(L)'
;MRISSSQRHGRCYICCKTNPRKEPGAIPTSVHVFVDLEKAFDRVPREALWIVLKKAGCPEKLLNLIRQFHENMMARVRHESDFSDQFPVTSGVKQGCVLAPTLFSLYFASVMQDAVKTCNNLITINTRSDRSVFDLSRFRAKRQVTSLPVMDIVYADDVCLMADSLESLQAYIDSLHQSCRSYKH
;
A
#
# COMPACT_ATOMS: atom_id res chain seq x y z
N MET A 1 -0.37 -17.92 9.56
CA MET A 1 0.19 -18.16 8.20
C MET A 1 1.68 -18.41 8.41
N ARG A 2 2.18 -19.65 8.22
CA ARG A 2 3.62 -19.95 8.37
C ARG A 2 4.31 -19.52 7.08
N ILE A 3 5.41 -18.77 7.19
CA ILE A 3 6.26 -18.42 6.06
C ILE A 3 6.94 -19.70 5.58
N SER A 4 6.32 -20.38 4.60
CA SER A 4 6.99 -21.37 3.77
C SER A 4 7.06 -20.82 2.35
N SER A 5 8.26 -20.87 1.78
CA SER A 5 8.53 -20.52 0.39
C SER A 5 7.69 -21.33 -0.59
N SER A 6 7.23 -20.63 -1.64
CA SER A 6 6.75 -21.14 -2.93
C SER A 6 5.24 -21.42 -3.12
N GLN A 7 4.64 -20.54 -3.95
CA GLN A 7 3.75 -20.81 -5.10
C GLN A 7 2.23 -21.05 -4.92
N ARG A 8 1.41 -20.02 -5.20
CA ARG A 8 0.64 -19.76 -6.46
C ARG A 8 -0.57 -18.84 -6.18
N HIS A 9 -0.79 -17.86 -7.07
CA HIS A 9 -1.79 -16.76 -7.04
C HIS A 9 -1.55 -15.67 -5.97
N GLY A 10 -1.03 -14.50 -6.40
CA GLY A 10 -0.62 -13.37 -5.55
C GLY A 10 0.80 -13.58 -5.02
N ARG A 11 1.81 -12.99 -5.67
CA ARG A 11 3.21 -13.27 -5.31
C ARG A 11 3.69 -12.30 -4.23
N CYS A 12 3.77 -12.79 -2.99
CA CYS A 12 4.52 -12.13 -1.92
C CYS A 12 6.01 -12.52 -2.05
N TYR A 13 6.90 -11.54 -2.22
CA TYR A 13 8.35 -11.76 -2.28
C TYR A 13 9.02 -11.19 -1.03
N ILE A 14 9.73 -12.05 -0.29
CA ILE A 14 10.52 -11.61 0.86
C ILE A 14 11.96 -11.37 0.39
N CYS A 15 12.47 -10.16 0.56
CA CYS A 15 13.86 -9.81 0.25
C CYS A 15 14.58 -9.38 1.54
N CYS A 16 15.37 -10.29 2.10
CA CYS A 16 16.30 -9.96 3.18
C CYS A 16 17.60 -9.42 2.57
N LYS A 17 17.86 -8.11 2.69
CA LYS A 17 19.19 -7.56 2.38
C LYS A 17 19.98 -7.37 3.66
N THR A 18 20.96 -8.23 3.88
CA THR A 18 22.02 -8.02 4.87
C THR A 18 23.09 -7.11 4.27
N ASN A 19 23.59 -6.14 5.04
CA ASN A 19 24.71 -5.31 4.60
C ASN A 19 25.99 -6.16 4.63
N PRO A 20 26.65 -6.43 3.49
CA PRO A 20 27.81 -7.32 3.43
C PRO A 20 29.09 -6.72 4.04
N ARG A 21 29.06 -5.47 4.54
CA ARG A 21 30.24 -4.75 5.07
C ARG A 21 30.40 -4.79 6.60
N LYS A 22 29.63 -5.58 7.35
CA LYS A 22 29.77 -5.64 8.82
C LYS A 22 30.05 -7.06 9.31
N GLU A 23 30.96 -7.11 10.28
CA GLU A 23 31.62 -8.27 10.89
C GLU A 23 30.66 -9.42 11.32
N PRO A 24 31.18 -10.67 11.44
CA PRO A 24 30.38 -11.83 11.82
C PRO A 24 29.78 -11.65 13.23
N GLY A 25 28.45 -11.46 13.27
CA GLY A 25 27.68 -11.20 14.49
C GLY A 25 26.65 -10.06 14.38
N ALA A 26 26.59 -9.34 13.25
CA ALA A 26 25.67 -8.21 13.08
C ALA A 26 24.21 -8.61 12.74
N ILE A 27 23.26 -8.04 13.49
CA ILE A 27 21.80 -8.11 13.30
C ILE A 27 21.41 -7.53 11.91
N PRO A 28 20.40 -8.07 11.20
CA PRO A 28 19.93 -7.52 9.92
C PRO A 28 19.62 -6.01 10.03
N THR A 29 20.06 -5.24 9.03
CA THR A 29 19.93 -3.76 9.04
C THR A 29 18.52 -3.31 8.65
N SER A 30 17.79 -4.15 7.91
CA SER A 30 16.36 -4.04 7.64
C SER A 30 15.89 -5.30 6.88
N VAL A 31 14.63 -5.67 7.02
CA VAL A 31 13.98 -6.74 6.26
C VAL A 31 12.83 -6.15 5.46
N HIS A 32 12.68 -6.60 4.21
CA HIS A 32 11.69 -6.08 3.27
C HIS A 32 10.81 -7.19 2.71
N VAL A 33 9.53 -6.90 2.54
CA VAL A 33 8.54 -7.77 1.88
C VAL A 33 7.80 -6.98 0.83
N PHE A 34 7.79 -7.49 -0.39
CA PHE A 34 6.93 -7.01 -1.47
C PHE A 34 5.61 -7.77 -1.42
N VAL A 35 4.52 -7.03 -1.28
CA VAL A 35 3.14 -7.49 -1.28
C VAL A 35 2.49 -7.04 -2.58
N ASP A 36 1.92 -8.02 -3.27
CA ASP A 36 1.17 -7.85 -4.51
C ASP A 36 -0.32 -8.02 -4.20
N LEU A 37 -1.13 -6.99 -4.46
CA LEU A 37 -2.56 -6.99 -4.18
C LEU A 37 -3.35 -7.59 -5.36
N GLU A 38 -3.91 -8.77 -5.14
CA GLU A 38 -4.70 -9.45 -6.17
C GLU A 38 -5.92 -8.63 -6.59
N LYS A 39 -5.94 -8.17 -7.86
CA LYS A 39 -7.04 -7.41 -8.48
C LYS A 39 -7.44 -6.19 -7.65
N ALA A 40 -6.43 -5.39 -7.26
CA ALA A 40 -6.56 -4.29 -6.32
C ALA A 40 -7.72 -3.33 -6.65
N PHE A 41 -7.87 -2.93 -7.92
CA PHE A 41 -8.94 -2.03 -8.37
C PHE A 41 -10.33 -2.68 -8.36
N ASP A 42 -10.43 -3.98 -8.69
CA ASP A 42 -11.72 -4.68 -8.84
C ASP A 42 -12.31 -5.11 -7.49
N ARG A 43 -11.47 -5.21 -6.46
CA ARG A 43 -11.84 -5.73 -5.13
C ARG A 43 -12.12 -4.64 -4.09
N VAL A 44 -12.01 -3.36 -4.45
CA VAL A 44 -12.33 -2.27 -3.51
C VAL A 44 -13.80 -2.36 -3.06
N PRO A 45 -14.08 -2.49 -1.75
CA PRO A 45 -15.45 -2.47 -1.24
C PRO A 45 -16.02 -1.04 -1.32
N ARG A 46 -17.14 -0.88 -2.03
CA ARG A 46 -17.72 0.45 -2.31
C ARG A 46 -18.15 1.18 -1.05
N GLU A 47 -18.83 0.50 -0.13
CA GLU A 47 -19.27 1.13 1.13
C GLU A 47 -18.09 1.63 1.97
N ALA A 48 -17.04 0.82 2.08
CA ALA A 48 -15.81 1.25 2.75
C ALA A 48 -15.16 2.44 2.04
N LEU A 49 -15.11 2.45 0.70
CA LEU A 49 -14.62 3.60 -0.07
C LEU A 49 -15.43 4.87 0.21
N TRP A 50 -16.76 4.79 0.28
CA TRP A 50 -17.60 5.96 0.60
C TRP A 50 -17.32 6.52 1.99
N ILE A 51 -17.17 5.63 2.98
CA ILE A 51 -16.82 6.00 4.35
C ILE A 51 -15.45 6.68 4.38
N VAL A 52 -14.46 6.14 3.67
CA VAL A 52 -13.13 6.72 3.56
C VAL A 52 -13.16 8.11 2.93
N LEU A 53 -13.84 8.27 1.79
CA LEU A 53 -13.95 9.57 1.12
C LEU A 53 -14.61 10.62 2.02
N LYS A 54 -15.66 10.22 2.76
CA LYS A 54 -16.31 11.09 3.72
C LYS A 54 -15.38 11.50 4.86
N LYS A 55 -14.63 10.55 5.43
CA LYS A 55 -13.61 10.81 6.47
C LYS A 55 -12.45 11.69 5.97
N ALA A 56 -12.09 11.56 4.70
CA ALA A 56 -11.09 12.40 4.04
C ALA A 56 -11.59 13.84 3.75
N GLY A 57 -12.86 14.15 4.06
CA GLY A 57 -13.43 15.49 3.88
C GLY A 57 -14.01 15.74 2.48
N CYS A 58 -14.30 14.70 1.70
CA CYS A 58 -14.96 14.84 0.40
C CYS A 58 -16.36 15.49 0.59
N PRO A 59 -16.67 16.59 -0.12
CA PRO A 59 -17.98 17.22 -0.04
C PRO A 59 -19.11 16.26 -0.46
N GLU A 60 -20.22 16.27 0.26
CA GLU A 60 -21.35 15.34 0.04
C GLU A 60 -21.86 15.35 -1.41
N LYS A 61 -21.90 16.52 -2.05
CA LYS A 61 -22.30 16.65 -3.47
C LYS A 61 -21.38 15.86 -4.40
N LEU A 62 -20.07 15.94 -4.18
CA LEU A 62 -19.08 15.21 -4.97
C LEU A 62 -19.13 13.71 -4.67
N LEU A 63 -19.27 13.33 -3.39
CA LEU A 63 -19.45 11.93 -3.00
C LEU A 63 -20.65 11.28 -3.69
N ASN A 64 -21.79 11.98 -3.74
CA ASN A 64 -22.99 11.49 -4.41
C ASN A 64 -22.79 11.34 -5.92
N LEU A 65 -22.08 12.26 -6.56
CA LEU A 65 -21.73 12.13 -7.98
C LEU A 65 -20.84 10.89 -8.23
N ILE A 66 -19.83 10.68 -7.38
CA ILE A 66 -18.95 9.50 -7.47
C ILE A 66 -19.74 8.21 -7.26
N ARG A 67 -20.69 8.18 -6.31
CA ARG A 67 -21.59 7.03 -6.08
C ARG A 67 -22.43 6.72 -7.31
N GLN A 68 -23.06 7.72 -7.91
CA GLN A 68 -23.85 7.56 -9.13
C GLN A 68 -23.03 6.99 -10.30
N PHE A 69 -21.75 7.32 -10.43
CA PHE A 69 -20.87 6.70 -11.42
C PHE A 69 -20.64 5.19 -11.22
N HIS A 70 -20.87 4.68 -10.02
CA HIS A 70 -20.65 3.28 -9.64
C HIS A 70 -21.96 2.52 -9.38
N GLU A 71 -23.12 3.18 -9.39
CA GLU A 71 -24.43 2.52 -9.23
C GLU A 71 -24.85 1.78 -10.51
N ASN A 72 -25.55 0.65 -10.34
CA ASN A 72 -26.14 -0.14 -11.43
C ASN A 72 -25.18 -0.50 -12.59
N MET A 73 -23.88 -0.58 -12.31
CA MET A 73 -22.91 -0.97 -13.31
C MET A 73 -23.09 -2.45 -13.68
N MET A 74 -23.20 -2.72 -14.98
CA MET A 74 -23.25 -4.06 -15.54
C MET A 74 -22.00 -4.32 -16.37
N ALA A 75 -21.47 -5.54 -16.30
CA ALA A 75 -20.38 -6.02 -17.14
C ALA A 75 -20.82 -7.26 -17.92
N ARG A 76 -20.10 -7.54 -19.00
CA ARG A 76 -20.20 -8.77 -19.79
C ARG A 76 -18.82 -9.16 -20.27
N VAL A 77 -18.56 -10.45 -20.38
CA VAL A 77 -17.31 -10.97 -20.93
C VAL A 77 -17.44 -11.01 -22.45
N ARG A 78 -16.42 -10.53 -23.17
CA ARG A 78 -16.31 -10.71 -24.61
C ARG A 78 -15.30 -11.81 -24.90
N HIS A 79 -15.69 -12.79 -25.69
CA HIS A 79 -14.81 -13.82 -26.21
C HIS A 79 -14.99 -13.87 -27.74
N GLU A 80 -13.96 -13.47 -28.48
CA GLU A 80 -14.02 -13.30 -29.95
C GLU A 80 -15.13 -12.34 -30.41
N SER A 81 -16.13 -12.86 -31.14
CA SER A 81 -17.33 -12.14 -31.60
C SER A 81 -18.48 -12.17 -30.61
N ASP A 82 -18.41 -13.05 -29.60
CA ASP A 82 -19.54 -13.36 -28.74
C ASP A 82 -19.43 -12.66 -27.38
N PHE A 83 -20.58 -12.44 -26.77
CA PHE A 83 -20.70 -11.83 -25.45
C PHE A 83 -21.42 -12.77 -24.49
N SER A 84 -20.95 -12.83 -23.25
CA SER A 84 -21.70 -13.46 -22.17
C SER A 84 -22.97 -12.67 -21.83
N ASP A 85 -23.82 -13.29 -21.04
CA ASP A 85 -24.88 -12.59 -20.31
C ASP A 85 -24.30 -11.45 -19.46
N GLN A 86 -25.12 -10.43 -19.23
CA GLN A 86 -24.76 -9.31 -18.37
C GLN A 86 -24.84 -9.72 -16.91
N PHE A 87 -23.87 -9.27 -16.11
CA PHE A 87 -23.85 -9.46 -14.66
C PHE A 87 -23.56 -8.13 -13.95
N PRO A 88 -24.09 -7.93 -12.74
CA PRO A 88 -23.86 -6.70 -11.99
C PRO A 88 -22.42 -6.63 -11.46
N VAL A 89 -21.84 -5.44 -11.52
CA VAL A 89 -20.54 -5.12 -10.91
C VAL A 89 -20.83 -4.45 -9.56
N THR A 90 -20.59 -5.18 -8.47
CA THR A 90 -20.90 -4.72 -7.11
C THR A 90 -19.68 -4.24 -6.32
N SER A 91 -18.47 -4.61 -6.75
CA SER A 91 -17.22 -4.19 -6.14
C SER A 91 -16.34 -3.41 -7.12
N GLY A 92 -15.29 -2.81 -6.58
CA GLY A 92 -14.25 -2.16 -7.33
C GLY A 92 -14.62 -0.78 -7.85
N VAL A 93 -13.58 -0.11 -8.35
CA VAL A 93 -13.68 1.15 -9.06
C VAL A 93 -13.72 0.90 -10.56
N LYS A 94 -14.41 1.76 -11.31
CA LYS A 94 -14.57 1.59 -12.75
C LYS A 94 -13.22 1.71 -13.47
N GLN A 95 -12.69 0.61 -13.98
CA GLN A 95 -11.46 0.62 -14.79
C GLN A 95 -11.64 1.51 -16.03
N GLY A 96 -10.61 2.30 -16.36
CA GLY A 96 -10.67 3.31 -17.42
C GLY A 96 -11.32 4.64 -17.01
N CYS A 97 -11.85 4.76 -15.79
CA CYS A 97 -12.22 6.06 -15.23
C CYS A 97 -10.96 6.80 -14.75
N VAL A 98 -10.84 8.08 -15.10
CA VAL A 98 -9.74 8.95 -14.64
C VAL A 98 -9.67 9.06 -13.11
N LEU A 99 -10.81 8.88 -12.42
CA LEU A 99 -10.88 8.92 -10.96
C LEU A 99 -10.43 7.61 -10.29
N ALA A 100 -10.40 6.49 -11.01
CA ALA A 100 -10.15 5.18 -10.41
C ALA A 100 -8.82 5.09 -9.64
N PRO A 101 -7.68 5.59 -10.16
CA PRO A 101 -6.41 5.62 -9.42
C PRO A 101 -6.51 6.44 -8.13
N THR A 102 -7.14 7.61 -8.18
CA THR A 102 -7.29 8.49 -7.00
C THR A 102 -8.17 7.86 -5.93
N LEU A 103 -9.30 7.26 -6.33
CA LEU A 103 -10.21 6.58 -5.41
C LEU A 103 -9.52 5.40 -4.73
N PHE A 104 -8.79 4.60 -5.51
CA PHE A 104 -8.00 3.49 -4.97
C PHE A 104 -6.93 3.98 -3.98
N SER A 105 -6.15 5.00 -4.34
CA SER A 105 -5.10 5.54 -3.47
C SER A 105 -5.65 6.07 -2.14
N LEU A 106 -6.80 6.77 -2.16
CA LEU A 106 -7.44 7.28 -0.93
C LEU A 106 -7.94 6.13 -0.03
N TYR A 107 -8.58 5.13 -0.63
CA TYR A 107 -9.00 3.94 0.08
C TYR A 107 -7.81 3.21 0.70
N PHE A 108 -6.79 2.92 -0.11
CA PHE A 108 -5.66 2.11 0.32
C PHE A 108 -4.80 2.85 1.35
N ALA A 109 -4.63 4.17 1.22
CA ALA A 109 -3.97 4.98 2.24
C ALA A 109 -4.65 4.88 3.60
N SER A 110 -5.99 4.80 3.65
CA SER A 110 -6.72 4.64 4.91
C SER A 110 -6.50 3.26 5.54
N VAL A 111 -6.49 2.21 4.72
CA VAL A 111 -6.16 0.84 5.16
C VAL A 111 -4.73 0.78 5.72
N MET A 112 -3.77 1.39 5.02
CA MET A 112 -2.37 1.44 5.45
C MET A 112 -2.20 2.23 6.75
N GLN A 113 -2.89 3.37 6.91
CA GLN A 113 -2.86 4.13 8.16
C GLN A 113 -3.36 3.30 9.35
N ASP A 114 -4.41 2.50 9.16
CA ASP A 114 -4.91 1.61 10.21
C ASP A 114 -3.94 0.47 10.52
N ALA A 115 -3.27 -0.09 9.50
CA ALA A 115 -2.22 -1.09 9.70
C ALA A 115 -1.02 -0.52 10.49
N VAL A 116 -0.58 0.70 10.17
CA VAL A 116 0.57 1.33 10.82
C VAL A 116 0.30 1.68 12.29
N LYS A 117 -0.93 2.05 12.69
CA LYS A 117 -1.28 2.40 14.09
C LYS A 117 -0.92 1.33 15.12
N THR A 118 -0.83 0.08 14.70
CA THR A 118 -0.54 -1.06 15.57
C THR A 118 0.93 -1.49 15.52
N CYS A 119 1.74 -0.82 14.69
CA CYS A 119 3.14 -1.14 14.46
C CYS A 119 4.05 -0.10 15.12
N ASN A 120 5.03 -0.55 15.91
CA ASN A 120 6.00 0.33 16.60
C ASN A 120 7.39 0.33 15.94
N ASN A 121 7.55 -0.27 14.76
CA ASN A 121 8.85 -0.72 14.25
C ASN A 121 9.30 0.13 13.05
N LEU A 122 9.89 1.30 13.35
CA LEU A 122 10.24 2.32 12.34
C LEU A 122 11.70 2.19 11.90
N ILE A 123 11.93 1.94 10.61
CA ILE A 123 13.27 2.14 10.03
C ILE A 123 13.49 3.65 9.90
N THR A 124 14.51 4.15 10.57
CA THR A 124 14.80 5.59 10.55
C THR A 124 15.86 5.91 9.48
N ILE A 125 15.49 6.74 8.51
CA ILE A 125 16.39 7.30 7.51
C ILE A 125 16.86 8.68 7.99
N ASN A 126 18.17 8.80 8.14
CA ASN A 126 18.80 10.07 8.46
C ASN A 126 18.97 10.92 7.19
N THR A 127 18.25 12.04 7.13
CA THR A 127 18.26 12.99 6.02
C THR A 127 18.96 14.30 6.40
N ARG A 128 19.43 15.01 5.38
CA ARG A 128 19.98 16.37 5.49
C ARG A 128 19.23 17.24 4.48
N SER A 129 18.44 18.19 4.97
CA SER A 129 17.50 18.96 4.15
C SER A 129 17.98 20.38 3.86
N ASP A 130 19.25 20.72 4.12
CA ASP A 130 19.79 22.06 4.03
C ASP A 130 20.50 22.37 2.69
N ARG A 131 19.82 23.20 1.86
CA ARG A 131 20.28 23.87 0.62
C ARG A 131 20.67 22.97 -0.58
N SER A 132 20.87 23.65 -1.72
CA SER A 132 21.14 23.13 -3.07
C SER A 132 21.96 21.84 -3.11
N VAL A 133 21.48 20.86 -3.86
CA VAL A 133 22.06 19.51 -4.03
C VAL A 133 23.51 19.55 -4.54
N PHE A 134 23.95 20.67 -5.13
CA PHE A 134 25.25 20.81 -5.81
C PHE A 134 26.35 21.47 -4.99
N ASP A 135 26.09 21.90 -3.74
CA ASP A 135 27.14 22.49 -2.90
C ASP A 135 27.96 21.39 -2.20
N LEU A 136 29.12 21.04 -2.76
CA LEU A 136 30.01 19.99 -2.25
C LEU A 136 30.74 20.37 -0.95
N SER A 137 30.76 21.66 -0.57
CA SER A 137 31.36 22.11 0.69
C SER A 137 30.63 21.54 1.93
N ARG A 138 29.40 21.04 1.75
CA ARG A 138 28.55 20.39 2.76
C ARG A 138 29.13 19.16 3.46
N PHE A 139 30.10 18.47 2.85
CA PHE A 139 30.70 17.27 3.46
C PHE A 139 31.65 17.59 4.63
N ARG A 140 32.02 18.86 4.82
CA ARG A 140 32.93 19.32 5.88
C ARG A 140 32.23 19.98 7.08
N ALA A 141 30.92 20.25 7.00
CA ALA A 141 30.18 20.96 8.03
C ALA A 141 29.70 20.03 9.17
N LYS A 142 29.93 20.43 10.44
CA LYS A 142 29.29 19.82 11.62
C LYS A 142 27.86 20.37 11.75
N ARG A 143 26.82 19.72 11.19
CA ARG A 143 25.42 20.16 11.42
C ARG A 143 24.32 19.11 11.22
N GLN A 144 23.14 19.47 11.77
CA GLN A 144 21.94 18.69 12.12
C GLN A 144 21.49 17.66 11.08
N VAL A 145 21.38 16.41 11.53
CA VAL A 145 20.78 15.29 10.80
C VAL A 145 19.32 15.18 11.25
N THR A 146 18.38 15.13 10.30
CA THR A 146 16.95 14.93 10.57
C THR A 146 16.58 13.49 10.31
N SER A 147 16.12 12.79 11.34
CA SER A 147 15.67 11.41 11.28
C SER A 147 14.22 11.31 10.78
N LEU A 148 13.99 10.65 9.65
CA LEU A 148 12.68 10.36 9.08
C LEU A 148 12.37 8.87 9.21
N PRO A 149 11.32 8.48 9.94
CA PRO A 149 10.88 7.10 9.97
C PRO A 149 10.20 6.72 8.65
N VAL A 150 10.53 5.53 8.12
CA VAL A 150 9.92 4.95 6.92
C VAL A 150 9.47 3.53 7.24
N MET A 151 8.19 3.24 6.99
CA MET A 151 7.56 1.95 7.27
C MET A 151 7.33 1.16 5.98
N ASP A 152 6.88 1.87 4.95
CA ASP A 152 6.35 1.31 3.73
C ASP A 152 6.67 2.21 2.53
N ILE A 153 6.79 1.58 1.37
CA ILE A 153 6.79 2.26 0.08
C ILE A 153 5.62 1.67 -0.68
N VAL A 154 4.64 2.53 -0.99
CA VAL A 154 3.41 2.14 -1.68
C VAL A 154 3.38 2.81 -3.04
N TYR A 155 3.12 2.03 -4.09
CA TYR A 155 2.89 2.52 -5.43
C TYR A 155 1.75 1.74 -6.07
N ALA A 156 0.57 2.36 -6.20
CA ALA A 156 -0.63 1.67 -6.67
C ALA A 156 -0.85 0.35 -5.92
N ASP A 157 -0.84 -0.77 -6.62
CA ASP A 157 -1.01 -2.13 -6.09
C ASP A 157 0.28 -2.79 -5.56
N ASP A 158 1.45 -2.22 -5.87
CA ASP A 158 2.74 -2.67 -5.38
C ASP A 158 3.05 -2.04 -4.02
N VAL A 159 3.30 -2.89 -3.02
CA VAL A 159 3.59 -2.45 -1.65
C VAL A 159 4.88 -3.10 -1.17
N CYS A 160 5.84 -2.30 -0.72
CA CYS A 160 7.05 -2.78 -0.04
C CYS A 160 6.98 -2.42 1.43
N LEU A 161 6.77 -3.41 2.29
CA LEU A 161 6.79 -3.27 3.74
C LEU A 161 8.21 -3.48 4.26
N MET A 162 8.59 -2.71 5.27
CA MET A 162 9.94 -2.70 5.79
C MET A 162 9.93 -2.72 7.32
N ALA A 163 10.84 -3.47 7.92
CA ALA A 163 11.02 -3.51 9.37
C ALA A 163 12.48 -3.78 9.75
N ASP A 164 12.81 -3.59 11.02
CA ASP A 164 14.12 -3.85 11.61
C ASP A 164 14.38 -5.33 11.94
N SER A 165 13.32 -6.12 12.13
CA SER A 165 13.39 -7.55 12.44
C SER A 165 12.32 -8.36 11.68
N LEU A 166 12.52 -9.68 11.61
CA LEU A 166 11.53 -10.59 11.01
C LEU A 166 10.23 -10.64 11.81
N GLU A 167 10.32 -10.58 13.15
CA GLU A 167 9.15 -10.58 14.03
C GLU A 167 8.32 -9.30 13.85
N SER A 168 9.00 -8.16 13.80
CA SER A 168 8.43 -6.85 13.48
C SER A 168 7.71 -6.85 12.13
N LEU A 169 8.32 -7.46 11.12
CA LEU A 169 7.77 -7.54 9.77
C LEU A 169 6.54 -8.44 9.70
N GLN A 170 6.60 -9.59 10.37
CA GLN A 170 5.47 -10.51 10.46
C GLN A 170 4.28 -9.85 11.15
N ALA A 171 4.51 -9.13 12.25
CA ALA A 171 3.47 -8.35 12.93
C ALA A 171 2.86 -7.28 12.02
N TYR A 172 3.68 -6.60 11.20
CA TYR A 172 3.18 -5.61 10.24
C TYR A 172 2.32 -6.25 9.13
N ILE A 173 2.74 -7.40 8.59
CA ILE A 173 1.95 -8.15 7.61
C ILE A 173 0.63 -8.61 8.21
N ASP A 174 0.63 -9.14 9.43
CA ASP A 174 -0.58 -9.61 10.10
C ASP A 174 -1.54 -8.45 10.38
N SER A 175 -1.00 -7.29 10.77
CA SER A 175 -1.78 -6.06 10.94
C SER A 175 -2.39 -5.57 9.63
N LEU A 176 -1.61 -5.52 8.55
CA LEU A 176 -2.11 -5.16 7.22
C LEU A 176 -3.22 -6.10 6.77
N HIS A 177 -3.03 -7.41 6.96
CA HIS A 177 -4.03 -8.42 6.63
C HIS A 177 -5.33 -8.22 7.44
N GLN A 178 -5.21 -7.90 8.73
CA GLN A 178 -6.36 -7.63 9.58
C GLN A 178 -7.09 -6.34 9.16
N SER A 179 -6.37 -5.27 8.84
CA SER A 179 -6.93 -4.02 8.30
C SER A 179 -7.63 -4.24 6.95
N CYS A 180 -7.02 -4.99 6.04
CA CYS A 180 -7.67 -5.37 4.78
C CYS A 180 -8.97 -6.17 5.01
N ARG A 181 -9.07 -6.97 6.08
CA ARG A 181 -10.29 -7.70 6.43
C ARG A 181 -11.35 -6.83 7.06
N SER A 182 -10.99 -5.87 7.92
CA SER A 182 -11.98 -5.00 8.57
C SER A 182 -12.69 -4.08 7.58
N TYR A 183 -12.04 -3.72 6.48
CA TYR A 183 -12.63 -2.90 5.41
C TYR A 183 -13.46 -3.70 4.39
N LYS A 184 -13.54 -5.05 4.50
CA LYS A 184 -14.34 -5.88 3.58
C LYS A 184 -15.83 -5.94 3.94
N HIS A 185 -16.21 -5.45 5.12
CA HIS A 185 -17.59 -5.41 5.63
C HIS A 185 -18.06 -3.97 5.73
#